data_AF-A0A924GH67-F1
#
_entry.id   AF-A0A924GH67-F1
#
_cell.length_a   1.000
_cell.length_b   1.000
_cell.length_c   1.000
_cell.angle_alpha   90.00
_cell.angle_beta   90.00
_cell.angle_gamma   90.00
#
_symmetry.space_group_name_H-M   'P 1'
#
loop_
_entity.id
_entity.type
_entity.pdbx_description
1 polymer ?
#
loop_
_entity_poly.entity_id
_entity_poly.type
_entity_poly.pdbx_seq_one_letter_code
_entity_poly.pdbx_strand_id
1 'polypeptide(L)'
;QFFSRYIYEAVAEDRSLFDAAEGEVVDGYRRIDNITDQALARFHAAYGPGITKEDIFFYVYGLLYCPDYRNQFAADLKKMLPRIPDLTAASDFAAFAAAGRKLSELHLGYDSVEPYPLEMVFLNEKPDLLVTKMRFAGKVGAWDKSTIRYNDEITLTGIPEEAHGYLLGSRSAIEWIIERYRPKSDKDSGIVNDPNDWATEHDDPEYILNLLKRIVTVSVETVAIVSSLPPLRVLDESLAASEVA
;
A
#
# COMPACT_ATOMS: atom_id res chain seq x y z
N GLN A 1 6.01 7.42 9.94
CA GLN A 1 7.04 8.06 9.09
C GLN A 1 6.55 7.99 7.65
N PHE A 2 6.75 9.05 6.86
CA PHE A 2 6.48 9.06 5.43
C PHE A 2 7.79 9.31 4.67
N PHE A 3 7.92 8.68 3.49
CA PHE A 3 9.03 8.89 2.57
C PHE A 3 8.46 9.48 1.28
N SER A 4 8.42 10.80 1.18
CA SER A 4 7.81 11.48 0.04
C SER A 4 8.64 11.31 -1.23
N ARG A 5 7.97 11.15 -2.38
CA ARG A 5 8.59 11.12 -3.70
C ARG A 5 9.13 12.49 -4.11
N TYR A 6 8.42 13.54 -3.74
CA TYR A 6 8.74 14.93 -4.06
C TYR A 6 8.69 15.81 -2.81
N ILE A 7 9.44 16.90 -2.85
CA ILE A 7 9.31 18.04 -1.94
C ILE A 7 8.96 19.29 -2.76
N TYR A 8 8.37 20.29 -2.11
CA TYR A 8 7.88 21.50 -2.77
C TYR A 8 8.47 22.73 -2.11
N GLU A 9 9.07 23.62 -2.91
CA GLU A 9 9.66 24.88 -2.45
C GLU A 9 8.97 26.06 -3.12
N ALA A 10 8.59 27.08 -2.33
CA ALA A 10 7.97 28.28 -2.87
C ALA A 10 8.92 29.00 -3.85
N VAL A 11 8.40 29.39 -5.00
CA VAL A 11 9.16 30.18 -5.98
C VAL A 11 9.01 31.66 -5.61
N ALA A 12 10.13 32.34 -5.35
CA ALA A 12 10.12 33.78 -5.12
C ALA A 12 9.69 34.52 -6.39
N GLU A 13 8.84 35.56 -6.24
CA GLU A 13 8.29 36.36 -7.35
C GLU A 13 9.36 37.10 -8.17
N ASP A 14 10.55 37.33 -7.61
CA ASP A 14 11.55 38.25 -8.14
C ASP A 14 12.79 37.55 -8.77
N ARG A 15 12.59 36.38 -9.40
CA ARG A 15 13.72 35.63 -10.00
C ARG A 15 14.16 36.21 -11.35
N SER A 16 15.46 36.40 -11.48
CA SER A 16 16.17 36.79 -12.71
C SER A 16 16.00 35.73 -13.81
N LEU A 17 15.99 36.18 -15.07
CA LEU A 17 15.88 35.35 -16.31
C LEU A 17 16.92 34.21 -16.41
N PHE A 18 17.93 34.20 -15.52
CA PHE A 18 19.04 33.24 -15.47
C PHE A 18 18.91 32.17 -14.37
N ASP A 19 17.89 32.22 -13.51
CA ASP A 19 17.61 31.18 -12.53
C ASP A 19 16.88 29.99 -13.18
N ALA A 20 17.56 29.31 -14.11
CA ALA A 20 17.09 28.06 -14.70
C ALA A 20 17.21 26.91 -13.68
N ALA A 21 16.39 26.96 -12.62
CA ALA A 21 16.29 25.88 -11.66
C ALA A 21 15.39 24.76 -12.23
N GLU A 22 15.91 23.54 -12.29
CA GLU A 22 15.19 22.36 -12.75
C GLU A 22 13.98 22.05 -11.85
N GLY A 23 12.85 21.66 -12.46
CA GLY A 23 11.63 21.25 -11.77
C GLY A 23 10.37 21.94 -12.30
N GLU A 24 9.27 21.20 -12.33
CA GLU A 24 7.96 21.74 -12.69
C GLU A 24 7.45 22.68 -11.58
N VAL A 25 6.91 23.83 -11.96
CA VAL A 25 6.26 24.77 -11.02
C VAL A 25 4.75 24.54 -11.06
N VAL A 26 4.17 24.21 -9.91
CA VAL A 26 2.73 23.99 -9.72
C VAL A 26 2.25 24.92 -8.60
N ASP A 27 1.25 25.75 -8.88
CA ASP A 27 0.64 26.69 -7.93
C ASP A 27 1.64 27.57 -7.16
N GLY A 28 2.71 28.02 -7.83
CA GLY A 28 3.76 28.86 -7.22
C GLY A 28 4.83 28.08 -6.43
N TYR A 29 4.79 26.75 -6.44
CA TYR A 29 5.78 25.89 -5.80
C TYR A 29 6.56 25.08 -6.84
N ARG A 30 7.88 25.06 -6.73
CA ARG A 30 8.75 24.18 -7.51
C ARG A 30 8.71 22.78 -6.91
N ARG A 31 8.38 21.78 -7.73
CA ARG A 31 8.47 20.36 -7.41
C ARG A 31 9.91 19.88 -7.56
N ILE A 32 10.44 19.28 -6.50
CA ILE A 32 11.82 18.78 -6.43
C ILE A 32 11.79 17.29 -6.12
N ASP A 33 12.60 16.53 -6.85
CA ASP A 33 12.78 15.09 -6.64
C ASP A 33 13.44 14.81 -5.29
N ASN A 34 12.81 13.99 -4.44
CA ASN A 34 13.35 13.66 -3.12
C ASN A 34 14.34 12.48 -3.14
N ILE A 35 14.58 11.87 -4.31
CA ILE A 35 15.72 10.97 -4.55
C ILE A 35 16.89 11.83 -5.01
N THR A 36 17.97 11.84 -4.23
CA THR A 36 19.15 12.65 -4.52
C THR A 36 19.93 12.12 -5.72
N ASP A 37 20.68 12.99 -6.40
CA ASP A 37 21.59 12.55 -7.48
C ASP A 37 22.70 11.66 -6.95
N GLN A 38 23.08 11.83 -5.68
CA GLN A 38 24.01 10.93 -4.99
C GLN A 38 23.44 9.51 -4.89
N ALA A 39 22.17 9.36 -4.50
CA ALA A 39 21.51 8.07 -4.49
C ALA A 39 21.44 7.48 -5.90
N LEU A 40 21.03 8.27 -6.89
CA LEU A 40 20.99 7.83 -8.29
C LEU A 40 22.36 7.32 -8.77
N ALA A 41 23.44 8.05 -8.48
CA ALA A 41 24.80 7.67 -8.85
C ALA A 41 25.23 6.33 -8.21
N ARG A 42 24.85 6.08 -6.95
CA ARG A 42 25.09 4.77 -6.30
C ARG A 42 24.40 3.64 -7.04
N PHE A 43 23.12 3.81 -7.39
CA PHE A 43 22.38 2.79 -8.15
C PHE A 43 22.93 2.61 -9.56
N HIS A 44 23.36 3.69 -10.24
CA HIS A 44 24.03 3.60 -11.54
C HIS A 44 25.34 2.82 -11.48
N ALA A 45 26.14 3.02 -10.42
CA ALA A 45 27.36 2.25 -10.22
C ALA A 45 27.08 0.76 -10.00
N ALA A 46 25.97 0.42 -9.32
CA ALA A 46 25.60 -0.97 -9.01
C ALA A 46 24.91 -1.70 -10.17
N TYR A 47 23.97 -1.06 -10.88
CA TYR A 47 23.10 -1.73 -11.87
C TYR A 47 23.08 -1.09 -13.26
N GLY A 48 23.85 -0.02 -13.47
CA GLY A 48 24.05 0.62 -14.77
C GLY A 48 23.26 1.93 -14.98
N PRO A 49 23.61 2.70 -16.02
CA PRO A 49 23.13 4.08 -16.21
C PRO A 49 21.65 4.20 -16.63
N GLY A 50 20.97 3.08 -16.94
CA GLY A 50 19.58 3.07 -17.38
C GLY A 50 18.54 3.26 -16.26
N ILE A 51 18.98 3.26 -15.00
CA ILE A 51 18.09 3.39 -13.84
C ILE A 51 17.64 4.83 -13.69
N THR A 52 16.36 5.03 -13.38
CA THR A 52 15.80 6.33 -13.07
C THR A 52 15.57 6.49 -11.56
N LYS A 53 15.42 7.74 -11.09
CA LYS A 53 15.00 8.02 -9.70
C LYS A 53 13.66 7.39 -9.35
N GLU A 54 12.79 7.25 -10.34
CA GLU A 54 11.51 6.58 -10.19
C GLU A 54 11.67 5.07 -9.97
N ASP A 55 12.57 4.41 -10.70
CA ASP A 55 12.89 3.00 -10.48
C ASP A 55 13.39 2.75 -9.06
N ILE A 56 14.22 3.66 -8.52
CA ILE A 56 14.70 3.59 -7.13
C ILE A 56 13.54 3.69 -6.15
N PHE A 57 12.61 4.62 -6.37
CA PHE A 57 11.45 4.81 -5.49
C PHE A 57 10.60 3.53 -5.43
N PHE A 58 10.28 2.94 -6.59
CA PHE A 58 9.50 1.72 -6.64
C PHE A 58 10.27 0.48 -6.20
N TYR A 59 11.59 0.43 -6.45
CA TYR A 59 12.46 -0.61 -5.90
C TYR A 59 12.36 -0.65 -4.37
N VAL A 60 12.45 0.50 -3.70
CA VAL A 60 12.29 0.58 -2.25
C VAL A 60 10.91 0.08 -1.83
N TYR A 61 9.84 0.47 -2.53
CA TYR A 61 8.48 0.00 -2.24
C TYR A 61 8.36 -1.53 -2.35
N GLY A 62 8.88 -2.12 -3.43
CA GLY A 62 8.87 -3.57 -3.63
C GLY A 62 9.72 -4.33 -2.59
N LEU A 63 10.90 -3.82 -2.25
CA LEU A 63 11.77 -4.42 -1.25
C LEU A 63 11.13 -4.47 0.14
N LEU A 64 10.41 -3.41 0.55
CA LEU A 64 9.73 -3.38 1.86
C LEU A 64 8.57 -4.39 1.96
N TYR A 65 8.11 -4.92 0.83
CA TYR A 65 7.14 -6.01 0.75
C TYR A 65 7.79 -7.40 0.70
N CYS A 66 9.11 -7.50 0.52
CA CYS A 66 9.84 -8.77 0.49
C CYS A 66 9.80 -9.47 1.86
N PRO A 67 9.28 -10.72 1.96
CA PRO A 67 9.27 -11.46 3.22
C PRO A 67 10.68 -11.70 3.77
N ASP A 68 11.63 -12.07 2.90
CA ASP A 68 13.03 -12.31 3.29
C ASP A 68 13.65 -11.07 3.95
N TYR A 69 13.46 -9.88 3.36
CA TYR A 69 13.93 -8.61 3.93
C TYR A 69 13.33 -8.35 5.31
N ARG A 70 12.00 -8.49 5.43
CA ARG A 70 11.29 -8.24 6.70
C ARG A 70 11.71 -9.22 7.79
N ASN A 71 12.01 -10.46 7.43
CA ASN A 71 12.45 -11.49 8.36
C ASN A 71 13.92 -11.30 8.75
N GLN A 72 14.80 -11.10 7.78
CA GLN A 72 16.25 -10.94 7.99
C GLN A 72 16.55 -9.70 8.85
N PHE A 73 15.86 -8.59 8.61
CA PHE A 73 16.09 -7.32 9.31
C PHE A 73 15.03 -7.01 10.39
N ALA A 74 14.27 -8.00 10.85
CA ALA A 74 13.15 -7.82 11.77
C ALA A 74 13.52 -7.10 13.09
N ALA A 75 14.72 -7.34 13.61
CA ALA A 75 15.20 -6.70 14.85
C ALA A 75 15.48 -5.20 14.66
N ASP A 76 16.05 -4.83 13.51
CA ASP A 76 16.39 -3.45 13.17
C ASP A 76 15.14 -2.65 12.79
N LEU A 77 14.25 -3.23 11.99
CA LEU A 77 12.98 -2.61 11.58
C LEU A 77 12.08 -2.25 12.78
N LYS A 78 12.27 -2.91 13.92
CA LYS A 78 11.57 -2.57 15.18
C LYS A 78 12.17 -1.38 15.93
N LYS A 79 13.43 -1.03 15.67
CA LYS A 79 14.22 -0.07 16.46
C LYS A 79 14.64 1.17 15.68
N MET A 80 14.74 1.08 14.36
CA MET A 80 15.28 2.12 13.50
C MET A 80 14.64 2.13 12.12
N LEU A 81 14.89 3.20 11.36
CA LEU A 81 14.39 3.32 10.00
C LEU A 81 14.96 2.21 9.10
N PRO A 82 14.18 1.71 8.12
CA PRO A 82 14.65 0.72 7.16
C PRO A 82 15.91 1.19 6.43
N ARG A 83 16.90 0.32 6.33
CA ARG A 83 18.09 0.52 5.49
C ARG A 83 17.96 -0.31 4.24
N ILE A 84 18.30 0.28 3.10
CA ILE A 84 18.15 -0.34 1.79
C ILE A 84 19.50 -0.95 1.38
N PRO A 85 19.63 -2.30 1.34
CA PRO A 85 20.84 -2.99 0.93
C PRO A 85 21.03 -2.89 -0.58
N ASP A 86 22.28 -3.00 -1.03
CA ASP A 86 22.55 -3.30 -2.43
C ASP A 86 22.34 -4.80 -2.67
N LEU A 87 21.66 -5.14 -3.76
CA LEU A 87 21.49 -6.50 -4.25
C LEU A 87 22.67 -6.93 -5.13
N THR A 88 22.90 -8.24 -5.22
CA THR A 88 23.98 -8.82 -6.03
C THR A 88 23.76 -8.73 -7.54
N ALA A 89 22.50 -8.67 -8.00
CA ALA A 89 22.16 -8.72 -9.41
C ALA A 89 21.23 -7.57 -9.84
N ALA A 90 21.56 -6.93 -10.96
CA ALA A 90 20.72 -5.93 -11.61
C ALA A 90 19.33 -6.47 -12.00
N SER A 91 19.24 -7.76 -12.32
CA SER A 91 17.96 -8.43 -12.58
C SER A 91 17.05 -8.47 -11.35
N ASP A 92 17.63 -8.65 -10.17
CA ASP A 92 16.86 -8.68 -8.92
C ASP A 92 16.35 -7.27 -8.61
N PHE A 93 17.19 -6.24 -8.77
CA PHE A 93 16.75 -4.83 -8.69
C PHE A 93 15.57 -4.54 -9.60
N ALA A 94 15.68 -4.90 -10.89
CA ALA A 94 14.62 -4.66 -11.87
C ALA A 94 13.31 -5.39 -11.51
N ALA A 95 13.40 -6.63 -10.99
CA ALA A 95 12.24 -7.39 -10.54
C ALA A 95 11.55 -6.74 -9.33
N PHE A 96 12.30 -6.29 -8.33
CA PHE A 96 11.75 -5.56 -7.18
C PHE A 96 11.15 -4.21 -7.58
N ALA A 97 11.79 -3.46 -8.48
CA ALA A 97 11.26 -2.20 -9.01
C ALA A 97 9.93 -2.41 -9.76
N ALA A 98 9.86 -3.44 -10.62
CA ALA A 98 8.64 -3.77 -11.36
C ALA A 98 7.51 -4.22 -10.42
N ALA A 99 7.80 -5.03 -9.40
CA ALA A 99 6.82 -5.42 -8.40
C ALA A 99 6.35 -4.22 -7.58
N GLY A 100 7.26 -3.33 -7.18
CA GLY A 100 6.94 -2.10 -6.46
C GLY A 100 6.05 -1.14 -7.25
N ARG A 101 6.25 -1.02 -8.58
CA ARG A 101 5.35 -0.27 -9.47
C ARG A 101 3.94 -0.84 -9.43
N LYS A 102 3.80 -2.15 -9.68
CA LYS A 102 2.51 -2.85 -9.64
C LYS A 102 1.81 -2.70 -8.29
N LEU A 103 2.54 -2.90 -7.20
CA LEU A 103 2.01 -2.72 -5.85
C LEU A 103 1.57 -1.27 -5.64
N SER A 104 2.36 -0.28 -6.05
CA SER A 104 1.99 1.12 -5.85
C SER A 104 0.75 1.50 -6.65
N GLU A 105 0.65 1.07 -7.92
CA GLU A 105 -0.53 1.29 -8.76
C GLU A 105 -1.78 0.67 -8.12
N LEU A 106 -1.67 -0.59 -7.68
CA LEU A 106 -2.76 -1.31 -7.02
C LEU A 106 -3.23 -0.62 -5.72
N HIS A 107 -2.29 -0.21 -4.86
CA HIS A 107 -2.63 0.41 -3.58
C HIS A 107 -3.11 1.85 -3.71
N LEU A 108 -2.67 2.61 -4.72
CA LEU A 108 -3.19 3.94 -4.99
C LEU A 108 -4.59 3.88 -5.61
N GLY A 109 -4.86 2.87 -6.45
CA GLY A 109 -6.16 2.61 -7.06
C GLY A 109 -7.08 1.70 -6.25
N TYR A 110 -6.85 1.53 -4.95
CA TYR A 110 -7.54 0.51 -4.12
C TYR A 110 -9.06 0.61 -4.14
N ASP A 111 -9.60 1.81 -4.35
CA ASP A 111 -11.03 2.10 -4.38
C ASP A 111 -11.62 2.06 -5.79
N SER A 112 -10.79 1.79 -6.80
CA SER A 112 -11.15 1.86 -8.22
C SER A 112 -10.89 0.55 -8.98
N VAL A 113 -10.26 -0.44 -8.33
CA VAL A 113 -10.10 -1.78 -8.91
C VAL A 113 -11.45 -2.47 -9.14
N GLU A 114 -11.45 -3.52 -9.95
CA GLU A 114 -12.62 -4.37 -10.14
C GLU A 114 -12.98 -5.08 -8.82
N PRO A 115 -14.24 -4.98 -8.34
CA PRO A 115 -14.68 -5.68 -7.14
C PRO A 115 -14.50 -7.20 -7.25
N TYR A 116 -13.98 -7.83 -6.20
CA TYR A 116 -13.89 -9.29 -6.16
C TYR A 116 -15.30 -9.90 -6.25
N PRO A 117 -15.50 -10.99 -7.03
CA PRO A 117 -16.82 -11.57 -7.29
C PRO A 117 -17.31 -12.41 -6.09
N LEU A 118 -17.51 -11.75 -4.94
CA LEU A 118 -18.12 -12.37 -3.77
C LEU A 118 -19.60 -12.65 -4.00
N GLU A 119 -20.07 -13.76 -3.45
CA GLU A 119 -21.48 -14.09 -3.41
C GLU A 119 -22.16 -13.25 -2.32
N MET A 120 -23.34 -12.71 -2.65
CA MET A 120 -24.13 -11.90 -1.74
C MET A 120 -25.42 -12.65 -1.37
N VAL A 121 -25.61 -12.87 -0.08
CA VAL A 121 -26.79 -13.49 0.49
C VAL A 121 -27.63 -12.40 1.16
N PHE A 122 -28.87 -12.28 0.70
CA PHE A 122 -29.83 -11.30 1.19
C PHE A 122 -30.91 -11.96 2.04
N LEU A 123 -31.27 -11.33 3.16
CA LEU A 123 -32.38 -11.79 4.00
C LEU A 123 -33.75 -11.36 3.44
N ASN A 124 -33.79 -10.20 2.78
CA ASN A 124 -35.01 -9.58 2.24
C ASN A 124 -34.85 -9.29 0.75
N GLU A 125 -35.97 -9.16 0.02
CA GLU A 125 -35.98 -8.79 -1.41
C GLU A 125 -35.42 -7.38 -1.67
N LYS A 126 -35.51 -6.49 -0.68
CA LYS A 126 -35.03 -5.10 -0.74
C LYS A 126 -34.17 -4.81 0.49
N PRO A 127 -32.91 -5.21 0.48
CA PRO A 127 -32.02 -5.05 1.61
C PRO A 127 -31.62 -3.58 1.81
N ASP A 128 -31.46 -3.16 3.06
CA ASP A 128 -30.75 -1.91 3.37
C ASP A 128 -29.25 -2.07 3.08
N LEU A 129 -28.67 -1.14 2.30
CA LEU A 129 -27.24 -1.14 1.93
C LEU A 129 -26.37 -0.40 2.96
N LEU A 130 -26.96 0.23 3.97
CA LEU A 130 -26.24 0.97 4.98
C LEU A 130 -25.41 0.03 5.86
N VAL A 131 -24.16 0.41 6.12
CA VAL A 131 -23.30 -0.30 7.06
C VAL A 131 -23.68 0.05 8.49
N THR A 132 -23.89 -0.97 9.30
CA THR A 132 -24.10 -0.82 10.75
C THR A 132 -22.88 -1.29 11.52
N LYS A 133 -22.57 -2.58 11.40
CA LYS A 133 -21.39 -3.19 12.03
C LYS A 133 -21.05 -4.50 11.36
N MET A 134 -20.03 -4.45 10.51
CA MET A 134 -19.49 -5.64 9.87
C MET A 134 -18.87 -6.58 10.92
N ARG A 135 -18.95 -7.88 10.65
CA ARG A 135 -18.37 -8.94 11.49
C ARG A 135 -18.17 -10.22 10.70
N PHE A 136 -17.08 -10.94 10.97
CA PHE A 136 -16.94 -12.31 10.47
C PHE A 136 -18.08 -13.20 11.00
N ALA A 137 -18.49 -14.17 10.19
CA ALA A 137 -19.42 -15.19 10.65
C ALA A 137 -18.74 -16.15 11.64
N GLY A 138 -19.52 -16.99 12.32
CA GLY A 138 -19.00 -17.92 13.34
C GLY A 138 -19.09 -17.36 14.77
N LYS A 139 -18.23 -17.88 15.65
CA LYS A 139 -18.24 -17.55 17.08
C LYS A 139 -16.87 -17.08 17.54
N VAL A 140 -16.82 -16.40 18.68
CA VAL A 140 -15.54 -16.01 19.31
C VAL A 140 -14.63 -17.23 19.45
N GLY A 141 -13.41 -17.15 18.90
CA GLY A 141 -12.43 -18.24 18.89
C GLY A 141 -12.54 -19.21 17.72
N ALA A 142 -13.61 -19.11 16.91
CA ALA A 142 -13.85 -19.91 15.71
C ALA A 142 -14.59 -19.05 14.68
N TRP A 143 -13.94 -17.98 14.24
CA TRP A 143 -14.46 -17.09 13.20
C TRP A 143 -14.28 -17.71 11.83
N ASP A 144 -15.35 -17.73 11.05
CA ASP A 144 -15.32 -18.04 9.63
C ASP A 144 -14.90 -16.78 8.86
N LYS A 145 -13.63 -16.75 8.48
CA LYS A 145 -13.03 -15.65 7.71
C LYS A 145 -13.42 -15.65 6.23
N SER A 146 -14.13 -16.68 5.75
CA SER A 146 -14.65 -16.72 4.38
C SER A 146 -15.96 -15.94 4.21
N THR A 147 -16.59 -15.56 5.34
CA THR A 147 -17.91 -14.94 5.37
C THR A 147 -17.94 -13.68 6.24
N ILE A 148 -18.42 -12.57 5.68
CA ILE A 148 -18.64 -11.30 6.40
C ILE A 148 -20.13 -11.00 6.44
N ARG A 149 -20.68 -10.84 7.64
CA ARG A 149 -21.99 -10.21 7.84
C ARG A 149 -21.78 -8.71 7.75
N TYR A 150 -22.25 -8.10 6.67
CA TYR A 150 -22.08 -6.67 6.38
C TYR A 150 -23.01 -5.84 7.27
N ASN A 151 -24.28 -6.21 7.31
CA ASN A 151 -25.29 -5.71 8.24
C ASN A 151 -26.24 -6.87 8.61
N ASP A 152 -27.46 -6.57 9.07
CA ASP A 152 -28.42 -7.59 9.46
C ASP A 152 -29.20 -8.21 8.27
N GLU A 153 -29.06 -7.63 7.07
CA GLU A 153 -29.76 -8.04 5.85
C GLU A 153 -28.85 -8.60 4.76
N ILE A 154 -27.56 -8.26 4.79
CA ILE A 154 -26.57 -8.59 3.74
C ILE A 154 -25.41 -9.37 4.35
N THR A 155 -25.09 -10.50 3.74
CA THR A 155 -23.89 -11.31 4.04
C THR A 155 -23.10 -11.55 2.76
N LEU A 156 -21.78 -11.36 2.82
CA LEU A 156 -20.86 -11.69 1.73
C LEU A 156 -20.13 -12.99 2.04
N THR A 157 -20.10 -13.91 1.09
CA THR A 157 -19.43 -15.22 1.15
C THR A 157 -18.41 -15.33 0.01
N GLY A 158 -17.49 -16.30 0.12
CA GLY A 158 -16.50 -16.56 -0.94
C GLY A 158 -15.16 -15.81 -0.78
N ILE A 159 -14.97 -15.16 0.36
CA ILE A 159 -13.71 -14.96 1.09
C ILE A 159 -12.48 -15.82 0.80
N PRO A 160 -11.60 -15.59 -0.21
CA PRO A 160 -10.38 -16.40 -0.33
C PRO A 160 -9.49 -16.29 0.91
N GLU A 161 -8.91 -17.41 1.37
CA GLU A 161 -8.08 -17.45 2.58
C GLU A 161 -6.85 -16.56 2.43
N GLU A 162 -6.25 -16.55 1.24
CA GLU A 162 -5.07 -15.76 0.91
C GLU A 162 -5.29 -14.25 1.06
N ALA A 163 -6.52 -13.74 0.92
CA ALA A 163 -6.80 -12.31 1.10
C ALA A 163 -6.53 -11.84 2.53
N HIS A 164 -6.55 -12.74 3.52
CA HIS A 164 -6.19 -12.40 4.90
C HIS A 164 -4.68 -12.29 5.11
N GLY A 165 -3.87 -12.68 4.12
CA GLY A 165 -2.41 -12.60 4.15
C GLY A 165 -1.85 -11.19 3.94
N TYR A 166 -2.63 -10.26 3.36
CA TYR A 166 -2.21 -8.88 3.21
C TYR A 166 -2.38 -8.09 4.52
N LEU A 167 -1.31 -8.07 5.31
CA LEU A 167 -1.27 -7.43 6.64
C LEU A 167 -0.76 -5.98 6.60
N LEU A 168 -1.54 -5.09 7.20
CA LEU A 168 -1.21 -3.69 7.49
C LEU A 168 -1.07 -3.51 9.00
N GLY A 169 0.15 -3.67 9.50
CA GLY A 169 0.41 -3.72 10.94
C GLY A 169 -0.01 -5.08 11.51
N SER A 170 -0.95 -5.08 12.47
CA SER A 170 -1.42 -6.30 13.14
C SER A 170 -2.72 -6.89 12.57
N ARG A 171 -3.27 -6.28 11.52
CA ARG A 171 -4.56 -6.64 10.92
C ARG A 171 -4.44 -6.76 9.41
N SER A 172 -5.25 -7.63 8.81
CA SER A 172 -5.45 -7.66 7.36
C SER A 172 -6.14 -6.38 6.87
N ALA A 173 -6.00 -6.06 5.59
CA ALA A 173 -6.72 -4.95 4.98
C ALA A 173 -8.25 -5.11 5.13
N ILE A 174 -8.76 -6.34 5.05
CA ILE A 174 -10.18 -6.66 5.28
C ILE A 174 -10.60 -6.35 6.73
N GLU A 175 -9.79 -6.76 7.71
CA GLU A 175 -10.05 -6.46 9.12
C GLU A 175 -10.03 -4.96 9.42
N TRP A 176 -9.24 -4.17 8.69
CA TRP A 176 -9.28 -2.71 8.78
C TRP A 176 -10.61 -2.14 8.30
N ILE A 177 -11.17 -2.63 7.19
CA ILE A 177 -12.50 -2.22 6.72
C ILE A 177 -13.56 -2.54 7.76
N ILE A 178 -13.56 -3.77 8.30
CA ILE A 178 -14.49 -4.21 9.34
C ILE A 178 -14.41 -3.33 10.60
N GLU A 179 -13.20 -2.90 10.99
CA GLU A 179 -12.99 -2.07 12.18
C GLU A 179 -13.38 -0.60 11.98
N ARG A 180 -13.07 -0.05 10.80
CA ARG A 180 -13.17 1.39 10.51
C ARG A 180 -14.53 1.81 9.93
N TYR A 181 -15.14 0.99 9.09
CA TYR A 181 -16.40 1.31 8.42
C TYR A 181 -17.59 0.90 9.29
N ARG A 182 -17.83 1.68 10.35
CA ARG A 182 -19.04 1.62 11.18
C ARG A 182 -19.34 3.01 11.75
N PRO A 183 -20.62 3.36 11.94
CA PRO A 183 -20.97 4.56 12.68
C PRO A 183 -20.37 4.52 14.10
N LYS A 184 -19.67 5.59 14.48
CA LYS A 184 -19.07 5.72 15.81
C LYS A 184 -19.21 7.16 16.30
N SER A 185 -19.81 7.31 17.47
CA SER A 185 -19.85 8.59 18.18
C SER A 185 -18.70 8.70 19.17
N ASP A 186 -18.01 9.84 19.14
CA ASP A 186 -17.07 10.20 20.19
C ASP A 186 -17.83 10.67 21.44
N LYS A 187 -17.45 10.17 22.61
CA LYS A 187 -18.20 10.43 23.85
C LYS A 187 -18.02 11.84 24.38
N ASP A 188 -16.85 12.43 24.15
CA ASP A 188 -16.47 13.71 24.75
C ASP A 188 -16.98 14.88 23.89
N SER A 189 -16.82 14.78 22.57
CA SER A 189 -17.28 15.79 21.61
C SER A 189 -18.73 15.61 21.15
N GLY A 190 -19.27 14.39 21.24
CA GLY A 190 -20.57 14.04 20.67
C GLY A 190 -20.59 13.95 19.13
N ILE A 191 -19.45 14.15 18.46
CA ILE A 191 -19.34 14.09 17.00
C ILE A 191 -19.55 12.65 16.54
N VAL A 192 -20.47 12.47 15.60
CA VAL A 192 -20.73 11.18 14.94
C VAL A 192 -19.87 11.11 13.69
N ASN A 193 -19.09 10.02 13.60
CA ASN A 193 -18.41 9.64 12.37
C ASN A 193 -19.19 8.48 11.76
N ASP A 194 -19.98 8.77 10.73
CA ASP A 194 -20.77 7.78 9.99
C ASP A 194 -20.19 7.62 8.57
N PRO A 195 -19.64 6.45 8.22
CA PRO A 195 -19.11 6.21 6.87
C PRO A 195 -20.20 6.22 5.79
N ASN A 196 -21.49 6.04 6.15
CA ASN A 196 -22.60 6.10 5.20
C ASN A 196 -22.85 7.52 4.65
N ASP A 197 -22.40 8.56 5.38
CA ASP A 197 -22.51 9.94 4.93
C ASP A 197 -21.74 10.14 3.61
N TRP A 198 -20.55 9.54 3.49
CA TRP A 198 -19.74 9.59 2.26
C TRP A 198 -20.48 8.99 1.06
N ALA A 199 -21.11 7.82 1.25
CA ALA A 199 -21.91 7.16 0.22
C ALA A 199 -23.10 8.02 -0.22
N THR A 200 -23.73 8.71 0.75
CA THR A 200 -24.87 9.61 0.50
C THR A 200 -24.45 10.89 -0.23
N GLU A 201 -23.34 11.50 0.17
CA GLU A 201 -22.80 12.73 -0.46
C GLU A 201 -22.39 12.53 -1.93
N HIS A 202 -22.04 11.29 -2.30
CA HIS A 202 -21.58 10.93 -3.65
C HIS A 202 -22.64 10.18 -4.47
N ASP A 203 -23.88 10.09 -3.98
CA ASP A 203 -24.98 9.35 -4.63
C ASP A 203 -24.61 7.88 -5.00
N ASP A 204 -23.77 7.24 -4.19
CA ASP A 204 -23.32 5.84 -4.38
C ASP A 204 -23.63 5.00 -3.13
N PRO A 205 -24.88 4.48 -3.00
CA PRO A 205 -25.28 3.69 -1.83
C PRO A 205 -24.56 2.34 -1.74
N GLU A 206 -23.92 1.87 -2.81
CA GLU A 206 -23.15 0.63 -2.83
C GLU A 206 -21.66 0.85 -2.53
N TYR A 207 -21.22 2.10 -2.32
CA TYR A 207 -19.81 2.46 -2.20
C TYR A 207 -19.04 1.58 -1.19
N ILE A 208 -19.55 1.47 0.04
CA ILE A 208 -18.87 0.73 1.12
C ILE A 208 -18.84 -0.77 0.83
N LEU A 209 -19.92 -1.29 0.24
CA LEU A 209 -20.05 -2.68 -0.14
C LEU A 209 -19.04 -3.03 -1.26
N ASN A 210 -18.99 -2.20 -2.30
CA ASN A 210 -18.05 -2.34 -3.40
C ASN A 210 -16.61 -2.13 -2.94
N LEU A 211 -16.36 -1.19 -2.03
CA LEU A 211 -15.05 -1.00 -1.41
C LEU A 211 -14.58 -2.28 -0.68
N LEU A 212 -15.45 -2.94 0.10
CA LEU A 212 -15.08 -4.19 0.76
C LEU A 212 -14.67 -5.25 -0.27
N LYS A 213 -15.44 -5.41 -1.35
CA LYS A 213 -15.12 -6.34 -2.45
C LYS A 213 -13.81 -5.97 -3.16
N ARG A 214 -13.56 -4.69 -3.40
CA ARG A 214 -12.31 -4.18 -3.99
C ARG A 214 -11.11 -4.46 -3.09
N ILE A 215 -11.25 -4.29 -1.77
CA ILE A 215 -10.19 -4.62 -0.81
C ILE A 215 -9.88 -6.12 -0.79
N VAL A 216 -10.86 -7.00 -1.06
CA VAL A 216 -10.57 -8.42 -1.27
C VAL A 216 -9.70 -8.61 -2.53
N THR A 217 -10.02 -7.97 -3.65
CA THR A 217 -9.17 -7.98 -4.86
C THR A 217 -7.76 -7.49 -4.56
N VAL A 218 -7.62 -6.29 -3.97
CA VAL A 218 -6.33 -5.70 -3.60
C VAL A 218 -5.52 -6.65 -2.72
N SER A 219 -6.16 -7.30 -1.76
CA SER A 219 -5.48 -8.24 -0.87
C SER A 219 -4.95 -9.47 -1.62
N VAL A 220 -5.77 -10.09 -2.46
CA VAL A 220 -5.37 -11.27 -3.25
C VAL A 220 -4.24 -10.92 -4.21
N GLU A 221 -4.38 -9.82 -4.94
CA GLU A 221 -3.37 -9.38 -5.90
C GLU A 221 -2.06 -8.98 -5.23
N THR A 222 -2.14 -8.32 -4.07
CA THR A 222 -0.95 -7.98 -3.28
C THR A 222 -0.21 -9.24 -2.86
N VAL A 223 -0.92 -10.23 -2.32
CA VAL A 223 -0.31 -11.51 -1.93
C VAL A 223 0.31 -12.21 -3.13
N ALA A 224 -0.38 -12.24 -4.28
CA ALA A 224 0.16 -12.81 -5.51
C ALA A 224 1.46 -12.13 -5.98
N ILE A 225 1.50 -10.79 -5.96
CA ILE A 225 2.71 -10.04 -6.33
C ILE A 225 3.85 -10.35 -5.34
N VAL A 226 3.59 -10.32 -4.04
CA VAL A 226 4.58 -10.61 -2.99
C VAL A 226 5.13 -12.02 -3.11
N SER A 227 4.28 -13.02 -3.36
CA SER A 227 4.68 -14.40 -3.56
C SER A 227 5.51 -14.63 -4.83
N SER A 228 5.44 -13.71 -5.80
CA SER A 228 6.23 -13.76 -7.03
C SER A 228 7.59 -13.05 -6.95
N LEU A 229 7.90 -12.41 -5.82
CA LEU A 229 9.17 -11.70 -5.63
C LEU A 229 10.36 -12.68 -5.67
N PRO A 230 11.50 -12.27 -6.25
CA PRO A 230 12.70 -13.08 -6.21
C PRO A 230 13.23 -13.19 -4.76
N PRO A 231 14.00 -14.25 -4.44
CA PRO A 231 14.65 -14.36 -3.14
C PRO A 231 15.61 -13.20 -2.92
N LEU A 232 15.73 -12.74 -1.66
CA LEU A 232 16.62 -11.63 -1.34
C LEU A 232 18.09 -12.06 -1.39
N ARG A 233 18.86 -11.48 -2.33
CA ARG A 233 20.31 -11.68 -2.46
C ARG A 233 21.05 -10.37 -2.22
N VAL A 234 21.40 -10.12 -0.97
CA VAL A 234 22.16 -8.93 -0.56
C VAL A 234 23.63 -9.08 -0.96
N LEU A 235 24.21 -8.01 -1.49
CA LEU A 235 25.65 -7.91 -1.73
C LEU A 235 26.37 -7.84 -0.37
N ASP A 236 27.19 -8.84 -0.08
CA ASP A 236 27.95 -8.89 1.16
C ASP A 236 29.22 -8.03 1.02
N GLU A 237 29.25 -6.88 1.70
CA GLU A 237 30.41 -5.98 1.73
C GLU A 237 31.65 -6.64 2.37
N SER A 238 31.48 -7.69 3.20
CA SER A 238 32.61 -8.39 3.82
C SER A 238 33.39 -9.30 2.86
N LEU A 239 32.73 -9.78 1.80
CA LEU A 239 33.35 -10.59 0.75
C LEU A 239 34.04 -9.72 -0.31
N ALA A 240 33.46 -8.56 -0.64
CA ALA A 240 34.04 -7.61 -1.59
C ALA A 240 35.39 -7.03 -1.12
N ALA A 241 35.61 -6.92 0.19
CA ALA A 241 36.89 -6.48 0.75
C ALA A 241 38.00 -7.56 0.69
N SER A 242 37.63 -8.84 0.53
CA SER A 242 38.58 -9.97 0.50
C SER A 242 39.13 -10.28 -0.89
N GLU A 243 38.48 -9.80 -1.96
CA GLU A 243 38.96 -9.96 -3.34
C GLU A 243 39.92 -8.83 -3.78
N VAL A 244 40.11 -7.80 -2.92
CA VAL A 244 40.96 -6.64 -3.19
C VAL A 244 42.20 -6.60 -2.27
N ALA A 245 42.41 -7.64 -1.45
CA ALA A 245 43.56 -7.80 -0.55
C ALA A 245 44.50 -8.93 -1.03
#